data_AF-A0AAD9TM57-F1
#
_entry.id   AF-A0AAD9TM57-F1
#
_cell.length_a   1.000
_cell.length_b   1.000
_cell.length_c   1.000
_cell.angle_alpha   90.00
_cell.angle_beta   90.00
_cell.angle_gamma   90.00
#
_symmetry.space_group_name_H-M   'P 1'
#
loop_
_entity.id
_entity.type
_entity.pdbx_description
1 polymer ?
#
loop_
_entity_poly.entity_id
_entity_poly.type
_entity_poly.pdbx_seq_one_letter_code
_entity_poly.pdbx_strand_id
1 'polypeptide(L)'
;MDDSNLLGLLVETMKNGLCDANGSLSKLNVENFILPRLNVKTRFPKTYSNYISRMKWFNNQYNKINEPMCDNFDLVGTQLERKSRLVMKYRKNN
;
A
#
# COMPACT_ATOMS: atom_id res chain seq x y z
N MET A 1 -4.74 -10.85 3.31
CA MET A 1 -5.33 -9.69 2.58
C MET A 1 -4.83 -9.81 1.16
N ASP A 2 -5.64 -9.55 0.13
CA ASP A 2 -5.12 -9.58 -1.25
C ASP A 2 -4.28 -8.33 -1.49
N ASP A 3 -2.97 -8.51 -1.47
CA ASP A 3 -1.99 -7.42 -1.44
C ASP A 3 -1.87 -6.72 -2.79
N SER A 4 -2.04 -7.48 -3.88
CA SER A 4 -2.03 -6.96 -5.23
C SER A 4 -3.25 -6.06 -5.47
N ASN A 5 -4.43 -6.50 -5.00
CA ASN A 5 -5.66 -5.73 -5.08
C ASN A 5 -5.59 -4.46 -4.21
N LEU A 6 -5.11 -4.57 -2.97
CA LEU A 6 -4.94 -3.41 -2.08
C LEU A 6 -3.96 -2.38 -2.67
N LEU A 7 -2.81 -2.79 -3.19
CA LEU A 7 -1.86 -1.88 -3.84
C LEU A 7 -2.43 -1.21 -5.09
N GLY A 8 -3.19 -1.95 -5.90
CA GLY A 8 -3.88 -1.38 -7.06
C GLY A 8 -4.83 -0.26 -6.66
N LEU A 9 -5.65 -0.50 -5.63
CA LEU A 9 -6.58 0.49 -5.09
C LEU A 9 -5.87 1.69 -4.48
N LEU A 10 -4.74 1.50 -3.78
CA LEU A 10 -3.94 2.60 -3.24
C LEU A 10 -3.38 3.51 -4.36
N VAL A 11 -2.86 2.91 -5.43
CA VAL A 11 -2.35 3.68 -6.57
C VAL A 11 -3.48 4.45 -7.26
N GLU A 12 -4.66 3.84 -7.39
CA GLU A 12 -5.83 4.49 -7.97
C GLU A 12 -6.30 5.67 -7.11
N THR A 13 -6.43 5.51 -5.80
CA THR A 13 -6.88 6.59 -4.90
C THR A 13 -5.86 7.74 -4.85
N MET A 14 -4.56 7.44 -4.88
CA MET A 14 -3.50 8.44 -5.01
C MET A 14 -3.61 9.23 -6.32
N LYS A 15 -3.82 8.55 -7.45
CA LYS A 15 -4.03 9.19 -8.76
C LYS A 15 -5.26 10.09 -8.80
N ASN A 16 -6.29 9.73 -8.03
CA ASN A 16 -7.53 10.50 -7.92
C ASN A 16 -7.45 11.65 -6.90
N GLY A 17 -6.28 11.91 -6.32
CA GLY A 17 -6.09 13.04 -5.38
C GLY A 17 -6.80 12.84 -4.03
N LEU A 18 -7.11 11.60 -3.64
CA LEU A 18 -7.78 11.31 -2.36
C LEU A 18 -6.82 11.25 -1.16
N CYS A 19 -5.53 11.49 -1.39
CA CYS A 19 -4.51 11.56 -0.35
C CYS A 19 -4.35 12.99 0.15
N ASP A 20 -3.98 13.12 1.42
CA ASP A 20 -3.61 14.40 2.01
C ASP A 20 -2.25 14.90 1.49
N ALA A 21 -1.87 16.10 1.92
CA ALA A 21 -0.59 16.72 1.57
C ALA A 21 0.63 15.88 1.96
N ASN A 22 0.51 14.87 2.84
CA ASN A 22 1.60 13.96 3.20
C ASN A 22 1.50 12.62 2.44
N GLY A 23 0.70 12.56 1.37
CA GLY A 23 0.42 11.34 0.61
C GLY A 23 -0.28 10.24 1.42
N SER A 24 -0.93 10.57 2.54
CA SER A 24 -1.63 9.64 3.42
C SER A 24 -3.14 9.65 3.14
N LEU A 25 -3.77 8.47 3.24
CA LEU A 25 -5.22 8.36 3.12
C LEU A 25 -5.87 8.55 4.49
N SER A 26 -6.86 9.42 4.56
CA SER A 26 -7.69 9.58 5.77
C SER A 26 -8.45 8.28 6.07
N LYS A 27 -8.76 8.04 7.35
CA LYS A 27 -9.58 6.89 7.77
C LYS A 27 -10.90 6.82 6.99
N LEU A 28 -11.55 7.97 6.82
CA LEU A 28 -12.80 8.10 6.07
C LEU A 28 -12.64 7.64 4.61
N ASN A 29 -11.56 8.05 3.94
CA ASN A 29 -11.30 7.64 2.56
C ASN A 29 -10.99 6.14 2.45
N VAL A 30 -10.31 5.57 3.45
CA VAL A 30 -10.07 4.13 3.50
C VAL A 30 -11.38 3.36 3.67
N GLU A 31 -12.24 3.79 4.59
CA GLU A 31 -13.51 3.14 4.88
C GLU A 31 -14.53 3.28 3.73
N ASN A 32 -14.51 4.38 2.99
CA ASN A 32 -15.47 4.64 1.90
C ASN A 32 -15.01 4.18 0.51
N PHE A 33 -13.70 4.14 0.23
CA PHE A 33 -13.19 3.80 -1.11
C PHE A 33 -12.45 2.46 -1.15
N ILE A 34 -11.56 2.21 -0.18
CA ILE A 34 -10.67 1.05 -0.20
C ILE A 34 -11.39 -0.19 0.33
N LEU A 35 -11.95 -0.12 1.54
CA LEU A 35 -12.57 -1.28 2.19
C LEU A 35 -13.78 -1.84 1.43
N PRO A 36 -14.69 -1.03 0.85
CA PRO A 36 -15.84 -1.58 0.13
C PRO A 36 -15.39 -2.38 -1.09
N ARG A 37 -14.46 -1.85 -1.88
CA ARG A 37 -13.91 -2.52 -3.07
C ARG A 37 -13.11 -3.78 -2.72
N LEU A 38 -12.36 -3.76 -1.62
CA LEU A 38 -11.67 -4.95 -1.13
C LEU A 38 -12.65 -6.02 -0.68
N ASN A 39 -13.67 -5.65 0.07
CA ASN A 39 -14.56 -6.58 0.74
C ASN A 39 -15.52 -7.29 -0.22
N VAL A 40 -15.82 -6.71 -1.39
CA VAL A 40 -16.62 -7.35 -2.46
C VAL A 40 -16.12 -8.75 -2.80
N LYS A 41 -14.80 -8.98 -2.79
CA LYS A 41 -14.20 -10.27 -3.17
C LYS A 41 -13.80 -11.13 -1.97
N THR A 42 -14.08 -10.70 -0.74
CA THR A 42 -13.58 -11.39 0.46
C THR A 42 -14.71 -12.07 1.20
N ARG A 43 -14.48 -13.32 1.62
CA ARG A 43 -15.40 -14.02 2.54
C ARG A 43 -15.47 -13.38 3.93
N PHE A 44 -14.40 -12.70 4.35
CA PHE A 44 -14.28 -12.07 5.67
C PHE A 44 -14.00 -10.57 5.51
N PRO A 45 -14.99 -9.71 5.84
CA PRO A 45 -14.87 -8.26 5.73
C PRO A 45 -13.62 -7.76 6.44
N LYS A 46 -12.83 -6.96 5.72
CA LYS A 46 -11.68 -6.25 6.25
C LYS A 46 -12.14 -4.96 6.90
N THR A 47 -11.55 -4.69 8.04
CA THR A 47 -11.75 -3.47 8.83
C THR A 47 -10.58 -2.51 8.62
N TYR A 48 -10.72 -1.28 9.09
CA TYR A 48 -9.64 -0.31 9.13
C TYR A 48 -8.40 -0.82 9.90
N SER A 49 -8.60 -1.63 10.96
CA SER A 49 -7.49 -2.24 11.71
C SER A 49 -6.67 -3.22 10.85
N ASN A 50 -7.36 -3.99 9.99
CA ASN A 50 -6.67 -4.86 9.04
C ASN A 50 -5.84 -4.06 8.02
N TYR A 51 -6.40 -2.94 7.53
CA TYR A 51 -5.69 -2.02 6.66
C TYR A 51 -4.43 -1.45 7.32
N ILE A 52 -4.53 -0.96 8.56
CA ILE A 52 -3.37 -0.39 9.28
C ILE A 52 -2.27 -1.43 9.48
N SER A 53 -2.65 -2.64 9.90
CA SER A 53 -1.71 -3.75 10.04
C SER A 53 -1.00 -4.05 8.72
N ARG A 54 -1.71 -3.94 7.60
CA ARG A 54 -1.13 -4.18 6.28
C ARG A 54 -0.23 -3.05 5.80
N MET A 55 -0.57 -1.80 6.09
CA MET A 55 0.29 -0.67 5.78
C MET A 55 1.61 -0.73 6.56
N LYS A 56 1.57 -1.14 7.84
CA LYS A 56 2.78 -1.43 8.61
C LYS A 56 3.64 -2.51 7.95
N TRP A 57 3.01 -3.58 7.48
CA TRP A 57 3.72 -4.64 6.75
C TRP A 57 4.38 -4.12 5.47
N PHE A 58 3.69 -3.31 4.65
CA PHE A 58 4.27 -2.71 3.44
C PHE A 58 5.46 -1.80 3.74
N ASN A 59 5.36 -0.97 4.79
CA ASN A 59 6.49 -0.14 5.23
C ASN A 59 7.69 -0.99 5.61
N ASN A 60 7.47 -2.10 6.34
CA ASN A 60 8.55 -3.00 6.73
C ASN A 60 9.21 -3.67 5.51
N GLN A 61 8.42 -4.10 4.52
CA GLN A 61 8.99 -4.63 3.27
C GLN A 61 9.80 -3.58 2.53
N TYR A 62 9.28 -2.35 2.42
CA TYR A 62 10.00 -1.26 1.80
C TYR A 62 11.33 -0.99 2.52
N ASN A 63 11.32 -0.94 3.85
CA ASN A 63 12.53 -0.68 4.63
C ASN A 63 13.58 -1.79 4.43
N LYS A 64 13.18 -3.06 4.40
CA LYS A 64 14.10 -4.17 4.07
C LYS A 64 14.74 -4.04 2.69
N ILE A 65 13.98 -3.55 1.71
CA ILE A 65 14.46 -3.37 0.33
C ILE A 65 15.37 -2.14 0.19
N ASN A 66 15.17 -1.11 1.02
CA ASN A 66 15.93 0.13 0.98
C ASN A 66 17.04 0.20 2.05
N GLU A 67 17.23 -0.87 2.82
CA GLU A 67 18.35 -1.00 3.72
C GLU A 67 19.64 -1.07 2.88
N PRO A 68 20.65 -0.22 3.17
CA PRO A 68 21.89 -0.22 2.39
C PRO A 68 22.68 -1.49 2.67
N MET A 69 22.59 -2.43 1.71
CA MET A 69 23.41 -3.62 1.46
C MET A 69 23.18 -4.84 2.36
N CYS A 70 22.63 -5.89 1.73
CA CYS A 70 23.33 -7.17 1.71
C CYS A 70 23.31 -7.67 0.25
N ASP A 71 24.50 -7.90 -0.31
CA ASP A 71 24.70 -8.46 -1.63
C ASP A 71 23.96 -9.81 -1.75
N ASN A 72 23.36 -10.07 -2.92
CA ASN A 72 22.66 -11.32 -3.31
C ASN A 72 21.20 -11.51 -2.88
N PHE A 73 20.35 -10.48 -2.99
CA PHE A 73 18.98 -10.78 -3.41
C PHE A 73 18.86 -10.38 -4.87
N ASP A 74 18.87 -11.38 -5.75
CA ASP A 74 18.66 -11.20 -7.18
C ASP A 74 17.61 -10.13 -7.41
N LEU A 75 17.98 -9.15 -8.24
CA LEU A 75 17.20 -8.01 -8.71
C LEU A 75 15.96 -8.47 -9.49
N VAL A 76 15.13 -9.34 -8.91
CA VAL A 76 13.85 -9.74 -9.47
C VAL A 76 12.87 -8.67 -9.05
N GLY A 77 12.76 -7.66 -9.92
CA GLY A 77 11.76 -6.62 -9.84
C GLY A 77 10.35 -7.19 -9.88
N THR A 78 9.86 -7.67 -8.74
CA THR A 78 8.48 -8.14 -8.63
C THR A 78 7.55 -6.93 -8.76
N GLN A 79 6.39 -7.14 -9.39
CA GLN A 79 5.34 -6.13 -9.50
C GLN A 79 4.96 -5.56 -8.12
N LEU A 80 4.99 -6.40 -7.07
CA LEU A 80 4.68 -6.02 -5.70
C LEU A 80 5.70 -5.03 -5.13
N GLU A 81 6.99 -5.26 -5.35
CA GLU A 81 8.05 -4.36 -4.92
C GLU A 81 8.00 -3.03 -5.65
N ARG A 82 7.83 -3.06 -6.98
CA ARG A 82 7.71 -1.84 -7.80
C ARG A 82 6.52 -0.98 -7.36
N LYS A 83 5.37 -1.60 -7.09
CA LYS A 83 4.17 -0.91 -6.58
C LYS A 83 4.34 -0.41 -5.14
N SER A 84 5.00 -1.19 -4.28
CA SER A 84 5.29 -0.77 -2.90
C SER A 84 6.23 0.43 -2.85
N ARG A 85 7.28 0.45 -3.70
CA ARG A 85 8.16 1.62 -3.86
C ARG A 85 7.38 2.83 -4.37
N LEU A 86 6.47 2.65 -5.32
CA LEU A 86 5.64 3.74 -5.85
C LEU A 86 4.78 4.37 -4.75
N VAL A 87 4.04 3.55 -3.99
CA VAL A 87 3.19 4.00 -2.87
C VAL A 87 4.02 4.76 -1.83
N MET A 88 5.21 4.26 -1.47
CA MET A 88 6.09 4.94 -0.50
C MET A 88 6.75 6.20 -1.04
N LYS A 89 7.08 6.24 -2.35
CA LYS A 89 7.63 7.43 -3.01
C LYS A 89 6.63 8.60 -3.00
N TYR A 90 5.34 8.34 -3.26
CA TYR A 90 4.31 9.39 -3.22
C TYR A 90 4.06 9.94 -1.81
N ARG A 91 4.30 9.13 -0.77
CA ARG A 91 4.19 9.55 0.62
C ARG A 91 5.34 10.46 1.09
N LYS A 92 6.52 10.39 0.47
CA LYS A 92 7.74 11.10 0.92
C LYS A 92 8.04 12.40 0.15
N ASN A 93 7.36 12.65 -0.97
CA ASN A 93 7.61 13.79 -1.87
C ASN A 93 6.48 14.84 -1.87
N ASN A 94 5.54 14.75 -0.94
CA ASN A 94 4.60 15.83 -0.61
C ASN A 94 4.76 16.13 0.89
#